data_AF-A0A5H8NLF8-F1
#
_entry.id   AF-A0A5H8NLF8-F1
#
_cell.length_a   1.000
_cell.length_b   1.000
_cell.length_c   1.000
_cell.angle_alpha   90.00
_cell.angle_beta   90.00
_cell.angle_gamma   90.00
#
_symmetry.space_group_name_H-M   'P 1'
#
loop_
_entity.id
_entity.type
_entity.pdbx_description
1 polymer ?
#
loop_
_entity_poly.entity_id
_entity_poly.type
_entity_poly.pdbx_seq_one_letter_code
_entity_poly.pdbx_strand_id
1 'polypeptide(L)'
;MPVHIDPEQLNDEREQVIAKWLFKDVDLISQQIELGEENVKRFDELLSIFDCCQSSWFATEHLFDNTELEKVWHEFESNFNKYIHGGESKDLIMKMLDKLISSRFVFESR
;
A
#
# COMPACT_ATOMS: atom_id res chain seq x y z
N MET A 1 -3.86 -1.65 -9.00
CA MET A 1 -2.47 -1.72 -8.50
C MET A 1 -1.70 -2.77 -9.26
N PRO A 2 -0.45 -2.47 -9.64
CA PRO A 2 0.41 -3.35 -10.43
C PRO A 2 0.81 -4.61 -9.64
N VAL A 3 1.33 -5.62 -10.33
CA VAL A 3 1.81 -6.87 -9.69
C VAL A 3 3.06 -6.60 -8.86
N HIS A 4 3.93 -5.73 -9.37
CA HIS A 4 5.10 -5.20 -8.68
C HIS A 4 5.09 -3.69 -8.80
N ILE A 5 5.53 -3.01 -7.75
CA ILE A 5 5.76 -1.58 -7.78
C ILE A 5 7.18 -1.37 -8.29
N ASP A 6 7.33 -0.46 -9.25
CA ASP A 6 8.62 0.08 -9.65
C ASP A 6 8.81 1.43 -8.92
N PRO A 7 9.64 1.49 -7.87
CA PRO A 7 9.82 2.72 -7.10
C PRO A 7 10.50 3.82 -7.91
N GLU A 8 11.36 3.46 -8.88
CA GLU A 8 12.06 4.43 -9.73
C GLU A 8 11.05 5.07 -10.69
N GLN A 9 10.24 4.26 -11.37
CA GLN A 9 9.18 4.77 -12.24
C GLN A 9 8.19 5.67 -11.47
N LEU A 10 7.80 5.27 -10.26
CA LEU A 10 6.88 6.06 -9.44
C LEU A 10 7.49 7.40 -9.01
N ASN A 11 8.80 7.42 -8.72
CA ASN A 11 9.51 8.67 -8.42
C ASN A 11 9.57 9.58 -9.66
N ASP A 12 9.89 9.02 -10.82
CA ASP A 12 9.90 9.76 -12.08
C ASP A 12 8.52 10.35 -12.41
N GLU A 13 7.44 9.57 -12.24
CA GLU A 13 6.07 10.03 -12.40
C GLU A 13 5.74 11.19 -11.44
N ARG A 14 6.17 11.10 -10.16
CA ARG A 14 6.00 12.20 -9.18
C ARG A 14 6.72 13.48 -9.62
N GLU A 15 7.98 13.37 -10.06
CA GLU A 15 8.75 14.53 -10.51
C GLU A 15 8.11 15.18 -11.75
N GLN A 16 7.63 14.36 -12.69
CA GLN A 16 6.92 14.83 -13.87
C GLN A 16 5.61 15.57 -13.52
N VAL A 17 4.85 15.06 -12.55
CA VAL A 17 3.62 15.72 -12.05
C VAL A 17 3.94 17.08 -11.41
N ILE A 18 5.00 17.17 -10.62
CA ILE A 18 5.46 18.46 -10.04
C ILE A 18 5.87 19.43 -11.16
N ALA A 19 6.53 18.92 -12.20
CA ALA A 19 6.98 19.67 -13.35
C ALA A 19 5.88 19.94 -14.40
N LYS A 20 4.64 19.47 -14.22
CA LYS A 20 3.55 19.52 -15.22
C LYS A 20 3.34 20.91 -15.82
N TRP A 21 3.55 21.96 -15.03
CA TRP A 21 3.41 23.35 -15.48
C TRP A 21 4.36 23.76 -16.61
N LEU A 22 5.51 23.08 -16.75
CA LEU A 22 6.50 23.34 -17.81
C LEU A 22 6.06 22.84 -19.20
N PHE A 23 5.10 21.92 -19.25
CA PHE A 23 4.74 21.19 -20.48
C PHE A 23 3.31 21.44 -20.94
N LYS A 24 2.65 22.47 -20.39
CA LYS A 24 1.23 22.78 -20.65
C LYS A 24 0.86 22.97 -22.12
N ASP A 25 1.81 23.36 -22.96
CA ASP A 25 1.59 23.61 -24.38
C ASP A 25 2.00 22.42 -25.28
N VAL A 26 2.36 21.28 -24.68
CA VAL A 26 2.75 20.06 -25.41
C VAL A 26 1.76 18.94 -25.07
N ASP A 27 0.75 18.76 -25.91
CA ASP A 27 -0.38 17.84 -25.68
C ASP A 27 0.04 16.40 -25.37
N LEU A 28 0.99 15.85 -26.12
CA LEU A 28 1.45 14.47 -25.95
C LEU A 28 2.10 14.26 -24.57
N ILE A 29 2.92 15.22 -24.13
CA ILE A 29 3.61 15.17 -22.84
C ILE A 29 2.59 15.39 -21.72
N SER A 30 1.64 16.31 -21.90
CA SER A 30 0.57 16.55 -20.93
C SER A 30 -0.27 15.31 -20.65
N GLN A 31 -0.64 14.54 -21.69
CA GLN A 31 -1.38 13.28 -21.54
C GLN A 31 -0.58 12.21 -20.80
N GLN A 32 0.74 12.10 -21.05
CA GLN A 32 1.60 11.16 -20.34
C GLN A 32 1.71 11.52 -18.85
N ILE A 33 1.85 12.82 -18.54
CA ILE A 33 1.92 13.31 -17.16
C ILE A 33 0.59 13.05 -16.43
N GLU A 34 -0.57 13.19 -17.09
CA GLU A 34 -1.87 12.89 -16.49
C GLU A 34 -2.04 11.41 -16.10
N LEU A 35 -1.54 10.48 -16.92
CA LEU A 35 -1.52 9.07 -16.57
C LEU A 35 -0.61 8.78 -15.37
N GLY A 36 0.57 9.41 -15.32
CA GLY A 36 1.47 9.34 -14.16
C GLY A 36 0.83 9.93 -12.90
N GLU A 37 0.08 11.03 -13.03
CA GLU A 37 -0.66 11.66 -11.93
C GLU A 37 -1.69 10.71 -11.31
N GLU A 38 -2.44 9.97 -12.14
CA GLU A 38 -3.40 8.98 -11.67
C GLU A 38 -2.72 7.81 -10.92
N ASN A 39 -1.56 7.36 -11.42
CA ASN A 39 -0.77 6.31 -10.77
C ASN A 39 -0.24 6.75 -9.40
N VAL A 40 0.38 7.94 -9.33
CA VAL A 40 0.88 8.53 -8.08
C VAL A 40 -0.26 8.68 -7.08
N LYS A 41 -1.40 9.21 -7.50
CA LYS A 41 -2.57 9.39 -6.62
C LYS A 41 -3.08 8.06 -6.06
N ARG A 42 -3.19 7.03 -6.90
CA ARG A 42 -3.61 5.68 -6.45
C ARG A 42 -2.63 5.07 -5.45
N PHE A 43 -1.34 5.36 -5.60
CA PHE A 43 -0.32 4.91 -4.66
C PHE A 43 -0.41 5.67 -3.32
N ASP A 44 -0.61 6.99 -3.34
CA ASP A 44 -0.83 7.78 -2.13
C ASP A 44 -2.11 7.33 -1.39
N GLU A 45 -3.18 7.03 -2.13
CA GLU A 45 -4.40 6.46 -1.56
C GLU A 45 -4.15 5.11 -0.88
N LEU A 46 -3.32 4.24 -1.48
CA LEU A 46 -2.93 2.97 -0.86
C LEU A 46 -2.21 3.19 0.46
N LEU A 47 -1.21 4.09 0.49
CA LEU A 47 -0.45 4.39 1.70
C LEU A 47 -1.37 4.96 2.79
N SER A 48 -2.24 5.90 2.43
CA SER A 48 -3.19 6.48 3.37
C SER A 48 -4.14 5.44 3.97
N ILE A 49 -4.60 4.45 3.19
CA ILE A 49 -5.43 3.36 3.71
C ILE A 49 -4.62 2.49 4.67
N PHE A 50 -3.37 2.18 4.33
CA PHE A 50 -2.50 1.37 5.18
C PHE A 50 -2.20 2.07 6.52
N ASP A 51 -1.94 3.39 6.51
CA ASP A 51 -1.76 4.19 7.72
C ASP A 51 -3.00 4.16 8.64
N CYS A 52 -4.20 4.20 8.04
CA CYS A 52 -5.45 4.03 8.79
C CYS A 52 -5.58 2.64 9.42
N CYS A 53 -5.18 1.58 8.70
CA CYS A 53 -5.15 0.22 9.23
C CYS A 53 -4.15 0.09 10.38
N GLN A 54 -2.94 0.64 10.22
CA GLN A 54 -1.91 0.62 11.25
C GLN A 54 -2.34 1.38 12.51
N SER A 55 -2.99 2.54 12.36
CA SER A 55 -3.56 3.29 13.47
C SER A 55 -4.63 2.50 14.22
N SER A 56 -5.47 1.77 13.48
CA SER A 56 -6.52 0.91 14.06
C SER A 56 -5.93 -0.31 14.77
N TRP A 57 -4.87 -0.90 14.21
CA TRP A 57 -4.10 -1.96 14.86
C TRP A 57 -3.49 -1.46 16.16
N PHE A 58 -2.76 -0.35 16.15
CA PHE A 58 -2.13 0.21 17.34
C PHE A 58 -3.13 0.48 18.48
N ALA A 59 -4.33 0.98 18.14
CA ALA A 59 -5.39 1.20 19.13
C ALA A 59 -5.92 -0.09 19.77
N THR A 60 -5.70 -1.25 19.14
CA THR A 60 -6.27 -2.54 19.53
C THR A 60 -5.22 -3.63 19.81
N GLU A 61 -3.92 -3.34 19.63
CA GLU A 61 -2.85 -4.35 19.60
C GLU A 61 -2.79 -5.21 20.86
N HIS A 62 -2.96 -4.58 22.03
CA HIS A 62 -2.94 -5.25 23.33
C HIS A 62 -4.05 -6.30 23.53
N LEU A 63 -5.12 -6.25 22.73
CA LEU A 63 -6.15 -7.30 22.75
C LEU A 63 -5.66 -8.62 22.12
N PHE A 64 -4.56 -8.57 21.39
CA PHE A 64 -4.03 -9.66 20.58
C PHE A 64 -2.61 -10.07 20.98
N ASP A 65 -2.08 -9.58 22.10
CA ASP A 65 -0.75 -9.92 22.59
C ASP A 65 -0.57 -11.45 22.71
N ASN A 66 0.54 -11.95 22.16
CA ASN A 66 0.93 -13.36 22.07
C ASN A 66 -0.03 -14.24 21.25
N THR A 67 -0.95 -13.66 20.49
CA THR A 67 -1.84 -14.43 19.61
C THR A 67 -1.19 -14.71 18.25
N GLU A 68 -1.77 -15.65 17.51
CA GLU A 68 -1.37 -15.87 16.11
C GLU A 68 -1.70 -14.65 15.23
N LEU A 69 -2.72 -13.86 15.59
CA LEU A 69 -3.09 -12.68 14.83
C LEU A 69 -1.99 -11.61 14.85
N GLU A 70 -1.40 -11.34 16.01
CA GLU A 70 -0.26 -10.41 16.15
C GLU A 70 0.87 -10.80 15.20
N LYS A 71 1.23 -12.09 15.16
CA LYS A 71 2.28 -12.59 14.27
C LYS A 71 1.92 -12.40 12.79
N VAL A 72 0.71 -12.77 12.39
CA VAL A 72 0.25 -12.65 11.00
C VAL A 72 0.16 -11.17 10.59
N TRP A 73 -0.24 -10.28 11.50
CA TRP A 73 -0.26 -8.84 11.26
C TRP A 73 1.15 -8.29 11.01
N HIS A 74 2.11 -8.57 11.89
CA HIS A 74 3.50 -8.11 11.71
C HIS A 74 4.14 -8.69 10.44
N GLU A 75 3.84 -9.95 10.11
CA GLU A 75 4.27 -10.55 8.86
C GLU A 75 3.69 -9.79 7.66
N PHE A 76 2.40 -9.45 7.71
CA PHE A 76 1.72 -8.69 6.66
C PHE A 76 2.32 -7.28 6.51
N GLU A 77 2.50 -6.54 7.61
CA GLU A 77 3.11 -5.21 7.63
C GLU A 77 4.53 -5.23 7.04
N SER A 78 5.35 -6.21 7.42
CA SER A 78 6.70 -6.38 6.86
C SER A 78 6.68 -6.63 5.35
N ASN A 79 5.82 -7.52 4.87
CA ASN A 79 5.72 -7.81 3.44
C ASN A 79 5.09 -6.67 2.65
N PHE A 80 4.11 -5.95 3.23
CA PHE A 80 3.54 -4.76 2.63
C PHE A 80 4.61 -3.68 2.45
N ASN A 81 5.45 -3.45 3.47
CA ASN A 81 6.60 -2.56 3.37
C ASN A 81 7.55 -2.96 2.25
N LYS A 82 7.86 -4.25 2.08
CA LYS A 82 8.68 -4.68 0.93
C LYS A 82 7.97 -4.46 -0.41
N TYR A 83 6.67 -4.72 -0.49
CA TYR A 83 5.88 -4.54 -1.71
C TYR A 83 5.89 -3.07 -2.18
N ILE A 84 5.69 -2.10 -1.28
CA ILE A 84 5.71 -0.68 -1.64
C ILE A 84 7.10 -0.19 -2.08
N HIS A 85 8.16 -0.92 -1.71
CA HIS A 85 9.54 -0.70 -2.17
C HIS A 85 9.94 -1.63 -3.33
N GLY A 86 8.98 -2.30 -3.98
CA GLY A 86 9.23 -3.17 -5.14
C GLY A 86 9.86 -4.54 -4.84
N GLY A 87 10.05 -4.88 -3.57
CA GLY A 87 10.70 -6.13 -3.14
C GLY A 87 9.78 -7.35 -3.04
N GLU A 88 8.47 -7.16 -3.14
CA GLU A 88 7.47 -8.25 -3.09
C GLU A 88 6.40 -8.08 -4.18
N SER A 89 5.57 -9.11 -4.35
CA SER A 89 4.44 -9.09 -5.29
C SER A 89 3.11 -8.79 -4.60
N LYS A 90 2.20 -8.16 -5.32
CA LYS A 90 0.81 -7.96 -4.92
C LYS A 90 0.12 -9.28 -4.55
N ASP A 91 0.41 -10.36 -5.27
CA ASP A 91 -0.22 -11.67 -5.05
C ASP A 91 0.09 -12.24 -3.67
N LEU A 92 1.31 -12.01 -3.17
CA LEU A 92 1.66 -12.37 -1.79
C LEU A 92 0.82 -11.58 -0.79
N ILE A 93 0.75 -10.25 -0.97
CA ILE A 93 -0.02 -9.36 -0.09
C ILE A 93 -1.50 -9.75 -0.05
N MET A 94 -2.10 -10.03 -1.21
CA MET A 94 -3.50 -10.46 -1.30
C MET A 94 -3.75 -11.78 -0.57
N LYS A 95 -2.87 -12.78 -0.72
CA LYS A 95 -2.99 -14.06 0.00
C LYS A 95 -2.90 -13.88 1.52
N MET A 96 -2.02 -12.99 1.98
CA MET A 96 -1.89 -12.68 3.42
C MET A 96 -3.11 -11.93 3.95
N LEU A 97 -3.65 -11.00 3.16
CA LEU A 97 -4.90 -10.30 3.48
C LEU A 97 -6.08 -11.28 3.59
N ASP A 98 -6.20 -12.22 2.65
CA ASP A 98 -7.23 -13.27 2.68
C ASP A 98 -7.11 -14.13 3.93
N LYS A 99 -5.88 -14.44 4.37
CA LYS A 99 -5.61 -15.16 5.63
C LYS A 99 -6.05 -14.34 6.85
N LEU A 100 -5.78 -13.03 6.87
CA LEU A 100 -6.21 -12.14 7.96
C LEU A 100 -7.74 -12.04 8.04
N ILE A 101 -8.43 -11.88 6.92
CA ILE A 101 -9.89 -11.72 6.87
C ILE A 101 -10.62 -13.04 7.19
N SER A 102 -10.04 -14.17 6.79
CA SER A 102 -10.61 -15.50 7.08
C SER A 102 -10.36 -15.98 8.53
N SER A 103 -9.45 -15.32 9.25
CA SER A 103 -9.18 -15.63 10.65
C SER A 103 -10.36 -15.19 11.53
N ARG A 104 -11.03 -16.15 12.17
CA ARG A 104 -12.20 -15.89 13.01
C ARG A 104 -11.75 -15.43 14.40
N PHE A 105 -12.04 -14.18 14.74
CA PHE A 105 -11.76 -13.62 16.07
C PHE A 105 -12.89 -13.97 17.03
N VAL A 106 -12.74 -15.05 17.79
CA VAL A 106 -13.66 -15.36 18.89
C VAL A 106 -12.94 -15.07 20.19
N PHE A 107 -13.35 -14.01 20.88
CA PHE A 107 -12.98 -13.80 22.28
C PHE A 107 -13.77 -14.82 23.09
N GLU A 108 -13.10 -15.87 23.58
CA GLU A 108 -13.72 -16.79 24.53
C GLU A 108 -13.99 -16.02 25.83
N SER A 109 -15.28 -15.82 26.18
CA SER A 109 -15.62 -15.29 27.50
C SER A 109 -15.35 -16.38 28.53
N ARG A 110 -14.43 -16.12 29.47
CA ARG A 110 -14.23 -16.97 30.64
C ARG A 110 -15.33 -16.77 31.67
#